data_AF-A0A3S5DGB9-F1
#
_entry.id   AF-A0A3S5DGB9-F1
#
_cell.length_a   1.000
_cell.length_b   1.000
_cell.length_c   1.000
_cell.angle_alpha   90.00
_cell.angle_beta   90.00
_cell.angle_gamma   90.00
#
_symmetry.space_group_name_H-M   'P 1'
#
loop_
_entity.id
_entity.type
_entity.pdbx_description
1 polymer ?
#
loop_
_entity_poly.entity_id
_entity_poly.type
_entity_poly.pdbx_seq_one_letter_code
_entity_poly.pdbx_strand_id
1 'polypeptide(L)'
;MHPWLPKEQQSSILKVSVLEHHPHYAMTALALGDQHLWVNKLSQPLQSTLRIRIQASDVSLVLQPPQQTSIRNVLRAKVANCYDDNGQVEVQLEIGGRTLWARISRGPGMS
;
A
#
# COMPACT_ATOMS: atom_id res chain seq x y z
N MET A 1 21.78 -16.27 12.76
CA MET A 1 21.08 -15.40 11.77
C MET A 1 19.64 -15.89 11.71
N HIS A 2 18.65 -15.05 12.01
CA HIS A 2 17.25 -15.45 12.10
C HIS A 2 16.61 -15.49 10.70
N PRO A 3 16.30 -16.67 10.12
CA PRO A 3 15.80 -16.76 8.75
C PRO A 3 14.42 -16.12 8.54
N TRP A 4 13.70 -15.80 9.61
CA TRP A 4 12.41 -15.11 9.58
C TRP A 4 12.51 -13.58 9.63
N LEU A 5 13.69 -13.01 9.86
CA LEU A 5 13.86 -11.57 9.86
C LEU A 5 13.97 -11.12 8.39
N PRO A 6 13.06 -10.26 7.90
CA PRO A 6 13.17 -9.78 6.53
C PRO A 6 14.47 -8.99 6.35
N LYS A 7 15.18 -9.22 5.24
CA LYS A 7 16.24 -8.30 4.77
C LYS A 7 15.66 -6.89 4.61
N GLU A 8 16.48 -5.84 4.56
CA GLU A 8 15.99 -4.50 4.22
C GLU A 8 15.08 -4.54 3.00
N GLN A 9 13.84 -4.09 3.16
CA GLN A 9 12.81 -4.17 2.14
C GLN A 9 12.54 -2.77 1.60
N GLN A 10 12.27 -2.69 0.30
CA GLN A 10 11.80 -1.45 -0.30
C GLN A 10 10.53 -0.96 0.39
N SER A 11 10.38 0.36 0.43
CA SER A 11 9.19 1.02 0.94
C SER A 11 8.88 2.23 0.10
N SER A 12 7.63 2.68 0.17
CA SER A 12 7.17 3.87 -0.53
C SER A 12 6.74 4.93 0.47
N ILE A 13 7.16 6.17 0.26
CA ILE A 13 6.71 7.32 1.05
C ILE A 13 5.72 8.13 0.21
N LEU A 14 4.49 8.23 0.68
CA LEU A 14 3.41 8.92 -0.03
C LEU A 14 2.96 10.17 0.73
N LYS A 15 2.85 11.31 0.03
CA LYS A 15 2.33 12.57 0.57
C LYS A 15 0.80 12.58 0.56
N VAL A 16 0.16 12.46 1.70
CA VAL A 16 -1.30 12.39 1.79
C VAL A 16 -1.85 13.60 2.53
N SER A 17 -3.16 13.81 2.49
CA SER A 17 -3.82 14.82 3.31
C SER A 17 -4.97 14.22 4.11
N VAL A 18 -5.20 14.70 5.32
CA VAL A 18 -6.35 14.27 6.13
C VAL A 18 -7.63 14.71 5.42
N LEU A 19 -8.48 13.75 5.05
CA LEU A 19 -9.75 14.02 4.37
C LEU A 19 -10.89 14.16 5.38
N GLU A 20 -11.04 13.15 6.24
CA GLU A 20 -12.08 13.09 7.27
C GLU A 20 -11.71 12.13 8.40
N HIS A 21 -12.40 12.23 9.53
CA HIS A 21 -12.36 11.25 10.60
C HIS A 21 -13.67 10.46 10.60
N HIS A 22 -13.60 9.14 10.75
CA HIS A 22 -14.79 8.32 10.76
C HIS A 22 -15.67 8.67 11.98
N PRO A 23 -16.99 8.88 11.82
CA PRO A 23 -17.86 9.33 12.91
C PRO A 23 -18.00 8.31 14.05
N HIS A 24 -17.95 7.01 13.72
CA HIS A 24 -18.21 5.92 14.67
C HIS A 24 -17.01 5.03 15.01
N TYR A 25 -15.91 5.11 14.26
CA TYR A 25 -14.75 4.22 14.41
C TYR A 25 -13.52 5.07 14.65
N ALA A 26 -12.53 4.53 15.38
CA ALA A 26 -11.25 5.19 15.61
C ALA A 26 -10.38 5.16 14.34
N MET A 27 -10.82 5.88 13.30
CA MET A 27 -10.21 5.85 11.97
C MET A 27 -10.15 7.25 11.34
N THR A 28 -9.15 7.45 10.50
CA THR A 28 -8.96 8.67 9.69
C THR A 28 -8.83 8.28 8.23
N ALA A 29 -9.57 8.94 7.34
CA ALA A 29 -9.37 8.86 5.91
C ALA A 29 -8.27 9.84 5.47
N LEU A 30 -7.36 9.35 4.63
CA LEU A 30 -6.26 10.10 4.04
C LEU A 30 -6.45 10.11 2.53
N ALA A 31 -6.45 11.29 1.91
CA ALA A 31 -6.52 11.42 0.46
C ALA A 31 -5.15 11.14 -0.19
N LEU A 32 -5.18 10.35 -1.26
CA LEU A 32 -4.07 9.99 -2.12
C LEU A 32 -4.52 10.16 -3.58
N GLY A 33 -4.38 11.37 -4.12
CA GLY A 33 -4.96 11.71 -5.42
C GLY A 33 -6.49 11.68 -5.36
N ASP A 34 -7.10 10.90 -6.25
CA ASP A 34 -8.55 10.62 -6.31
C ASP A 34 -8.97 9.42 -5.44
N GLN A 35 -8.01 8.77 -4.77
CA GLN A 35 -8.25 7.61 -3.89
C GLN A 35 -8.09 8.00 -2.43
N HIS A 36 -8.56 7.14 -1.53
CA HIS A 36 -8.38 7.33 -0.10
C HIS A 36 -7.85 6.08 0.60
N LEU A 37 -7.19 6.31 1.72
CA LEU A 37 -6.66 5.31 2.63
C LEU A 37 -7.26 5.52 4.01
N TRP A 38 -7.74 4.45 4.61
CA TRP A 38 -8.17 4.44 6.00
C TRP A 38 -7.05 3.94 6.91
N VAL A 39 -6.68 4.78 7.87
CA VAL A 39 -5.72 4.47 8.93
C VAL A 39 -6.37 4.53 10.30
N ASN A 40 -5.65 4.12 11.33
CA ASN A 40 -6.09 4.33 12.72
C ASN A 40 -6.20 5.83 13.00
N LYS A 41 -7.10 6.21 13.93
CA LYS A 41 -7.38 7.61 14.25
C LYS A 41 -6.10 8.40 14.49
N LEU A 42 -5.98 9.49 13.76
CA LEU A 42 -4.92 10.48 13.93
C LEU A 42 -5.48 11.73 14.59
N SER A 43 -4.70 12.34 15.49
CA SER A 43 -5.00 13.65 16.09
C SER A 43 -4.43 14.77 15.21
N GLN A 44 -4.91 14.85 13.96
CA GLN A 44 -4.46 15.83 12.96
C GLN A 44 -5.68 16.53 12.37
N PRO A 45 -5.69 17.87 12.23
CA PRO A 45 -6.79 18.59 11.60
C PRO A 45 -7.05 18.11 10.17
N LEU A 46 -8.28 18.32 9.68
CA LEU A 46 -8.59 18.13 8.26
C LEU A 46 -7.63 18.95 7.38
N GLN A 47 -7.38 18.46 6.17
CA GLN A 47 -6.46 19.05 5.18
C GLN A 47 -4.98 19.05 5.57
N SER A 48 -4.63 18.61 6.80
CA SER A 48 -3.23 18.47 7.22
C SER A 48 -2.49 17.53 6.26
N THR A 49 -1.33 17.98 5.78
CA THR A 49 -0.47 17.18 4.91
C THR A 49 0.41 16.27 5.75
N LEU A 50 0.39 14.98 5.44
CA LEU A 50 1.17 13.94 6.12
C LEU A 50 2.03 13.20 5.10
N ARG A 51 3.02 12.46 5.62
CA ARG A 51 3.73 11.43 4.87
C ARG A 51 3.47 10.09 5.52
N ILE A 52 3.04 9.12 4.73
CA ILE A 52 2.91 7.73 5.16
C ILE A 52 3.98 6.89 4.50
N ARG A 53 4.43 5.86 5.20
CA ARG A 53 5.31 4.81 4.65
C ARG A 53 4.49 3.54 4.48
N ILE A 54 4.62 2.92 3.33
CA ILE A 54 4.05 1.59 3.05
C ILE A 54 5.22 0.67 2.72
N GLN A 55 5.36 -0.43 3.46
CA GLN A 55 6.37 -1.44 3.19
C GLN A 55 5.93 -2.27 1.99
N ALA A 56 6.85 -2.61 1.08
CA ALA A 56 6.50 -3.38 -0.11
C ALA A 56 5.94 -4.77 0.22
N SER A 57 6.31 -5.33 1.37
CA SER A 57 5.81 -6.61 1.89
C SER A 57 4.38 -6.55 2.45
N ASP A 58 3.86 -5.36 2.76
CA ASP A 58 2.49 -5.16 3.25
C ASP A 58 1.50 -4.94 2.08
N VAL A 59 1.97 -5.01 0.83
CA VAL A 59 1.17 -4.77 -0.38
C VAL A 59 0.91 -6.08 -1.10
N SER A 60 -0.35 -6.52 -1.08
CA SER A 60 -0.84 -7.62 -1.91
C SER A 60 -1.42 -7.10 -3.22
N LEU A 61 -1.22 -7.85 -4.31
CA LEU A 61 -1.78 -7.54 -5.63
C LEU A 61 -2.91 -8.50 -5.97
N VAL A 62 -4.01 -7.96 -6.47
CA VAL A 62 -5.18 -8.72 -6.92
C VAL A 62 -5.72 -8.10 -8.20
N LEU A 63 -6.18 -8.94 -9.13
CA LEU A 63 -6.79 -8.50 -10.39
C LEU A 63 -8.25 -8.09 -10.24
N GLN A 64 -8.91 -8.57 -9.17
CA GLN A 64 -10.29 -8.25 -8.84
C GLN A 64 -10.37 -7.79 -7.38
N PRO A 65 -11.27 -6.86 -7.03
CA PRO A 65 -11.46 -6.43 -5.65
C PRO A 65 -11.70 -7.65 -4.73
N PRO A 66 -10.94 -7.78 -3.63
CA PRO A 66 -11.04 -8.95 -2.77
C PRO A 66 -12.36 -8.91 -2.00
N GLN A 67 -13.04 -10.06 -1.91
CA GLN A 67 -14.27 -10.21 -1.14
C GLN A 67 -14.00 -10.92 0.18
N GLN A 68 -14.81 -10.61 1.21
CA GLN A 68 -14.76 -11.28 2.51
C GLN A 68 -13.37 -11.25 3.19
N THR A 69 -12.69 -10.11 3.12
CA THR A 69 -11.38 -9.92 3.76
C THR A 69 -11.40 -8.81 4.80
N SER A 70 -10.42 -8.83 5.71
CA SER A 70 -10.15 -7.73 6.64
C SER A 70 -9.28 -6.62 6.01
N ILE A 71 -8.92 -6.72 4.72
CA ILE A 71 -8.12 -5.71 4.02
C ILE A 71 -8.96 -4.43 3.92
N ARG A 72 -8.50 -3.41 4.63
CA ARG A 72 -9.19 -2.12 4.73
C ARG A 72 -8.94 -1.21 3.54
N ASN A 73 -7.74 -1.30 2.97
CA ASN A 73 -7.26 -0.38 1.95
C ASN A 73 -7.11 -1.14 0.63
N VAL A 74 -7.90 -0.75 -0.37
CA VAL A 74 -7.81 -1.29 -1.73
C VAL A 74 -7.58 -0.11 -2.66
N LEU A 75 -6.37 -0.01 -3.21
CA LEU A 75 -6.00 1.04 -4.15
C LEU A 75 -5.99 0.46 -5.58
N ARG A 76 -6.60 1.20 -6.50
CA ARG A 76 -6.41 0.99 -7.93
C ARG A 76 -5.00 1.45 -8.30
N ALA A 77 -4.30 0.58 -9.02
CA ALA A 77 -2.94 0.83 -9.44
C ALA A 77 -2.70 0.24 -10.83
N LYS A 78 -1.71 0.78 -11.54
CA LYS A 78 -1.21 0.21 -12.80
C LYS A 78 0.18 -0.36 -12.56
N VAL A 79 0.46 -1.56 -13.06
CA VAL A 79 1.83 -2.10 -13.07
C VAL A 79 2.66 -1.30 -14.07
N ALA A 80 3.74 -0.69 -13.59
CA ALA A 80 4.71 0.02 -14.42
C ALA A 80 5.84 -0.92 -14.84
N ASN A 81 6.44 -1.64 -13.88
CA ASN A 81 7.55 -2.57 -14.09
C ASN A 81 7.48 -3.75 -13.10
N CYS A 82 8.09 -4.86 -13.49
CA CYS A 82 8.34 -6.02 -12.63
C CYS A 82 9.82 -6.38 -12.67
N TYR A 83 10.39 -6.68 -11.52
CA TYR A 83 11.79 -7.07 -11.37
C TYR A 83 11.87 -8.38 -10.60
N ASP A 84 12.59 -9.34 -11.16
CA ASP A 84 12.84 -10.60 -10.50
C ASP A 84 13.96 -10.48 -9.46
N ASP A 85 13.69 -10.96 -8.25
CA ASP A 85 14.68 -11.03 -7.17
C ASP A 85 14.58 -12.37 -6.45
N ASN A 86 15.43 -13.32 -6.86
CA ASN A 86 15.69 -14.57 -6.14
C ASN A 86 14.41 -15.34 -5.70
N GLY A 87 13.44 -15.49 -6.60
CA GLY A 87 12.17 -16.18 -6.33
C GLY A 87 11.04 -15.29 -5.79
N GLN A 88 11.30 -14.01 -5.58
CA GLN A 88 10.31 -12.96 -5.37
C GLN A 88 10.24 -12.07 -6.61
N VAL A 89 9.17 -11.28 -6.71
CA VAL A 89 9.01 -10.24 -7.73
C VAL A 89 8.78 -8.91 -7.03
N GLU A 90 9.63 -7.94 -7.31
CA GLU A 90 9.39 -6.55 -6.97
C GLU A 90 8.56 -5.91 -8.08
N VAL A 91 7.41 -5.34 -7.71
CA VAL A 91 6.47 -4.74 -8.65
C VAL A 91 6.41 -3.26 -8.38
N GLN A 92 6.75 -2.48 -9.41
CA GLN A 92 6.58 -1.04 -9.41
C GLN A 92 5.17 -0.71 -9.87
N LEU A 93 4.40 -0.05 -9.02
CA LEU A 93 3.02 0.35 -9.28
C LEU A 93 2.91 1.86 -9.41
N GLU A 94 2.04 2.31 -10.30
CA GLU A 94 1.63 3.71 -10.43
C GLU A 94 0.27 3.93 -9.76
N ILE A 95 0.21 4.87 -8.82
CA ILE A 95 -0.99 5.27 -8.08
C ILE A 95 -1.02 6.80 -7.97
N GLY A 96 -2.00 7.43 -8.62
CA GLY A 96 -2.18 8.89 -8.56
C GLY A 96 -0.92 9.68 -8.94
N GLY A 97 -0.21 9.23 -9.98
CA GLY A 97 1.05 9.83 -10.45
C GLY A 97 2.26 9.57 -9.56
N ARG A 98 2.20 8.56 -8.67
CA ARG A 98 3.26 8.23 -7.71
C ARG A 98 3.61 6.75 -7.79
N THR A 99 4.82 6.43 -7.36
CA THR A 99 5.27 5.05 -7.25
C THR A 99 4.89 4.43 -5.91
N LEU A 100 4.27 3.25 -5.96
CA LEU A 100 4.15 2.32 -4.84
C LEU A 100 4.89 1.03 -5.20
N TRP A 101 5.74 0.55 -4.30
CA TRP A 101 6.41 -0.73 -4.42
C TRP A 101 5.60 -1.83 -3.74
N ALA A 102 5.53 -2.99 -4.39
CA ALA A 102 5.04 -4.23 -3.81
C ALA A 102 6.10 -5.32 -3.98
N ARG A 103 6.18 -6.25 -3.03
CA ARG A 103 7.04 -7.43 -3.12
C ARG A 103 6.17 -8.66 -2.93
N ILE A 104 6.03 -9.44 -3.99
CA ILE A 104 5.19 -10.63 -4.01
C ILE A 104 6.01 -11.89 -4.29
N SER A 105 5.51 -13.03 -3.83
CA SER A 105 6.07 -14.33 -4.23
C SER A 105 5.65 -14.66 -5.66
N ARG A 106 6.50 -15.39 -6.39
CA ARG A 106 6.06 -16.03 -7.63
C ARG A 106 5.05 -17.13 -7.29
N GLY A 107 3.82 -16.99 -7.76
CA GLY A 107 2.83 -18.07 -7.71
C GLY A 107 3.15 -19.15 -8.75
N PRO A 108 2.71 -20.40 -8.55
CA PRO A 108 2.79 -21.42 -9.59
C PRO A 108 2.03 -20.93 -10.84
N GLY A 109 2.71 -20.87 -11.98
CA GLY A 109 2.14 -20.44 -13.27
C GLY A 109 2.49 -19.02 -13.74
N MET A 110 3.26 -18.24 -12.97
CA MET A 110 3.87 -16.99 -13.47
C MET A 110 5.15 -17.34 -14.23
N SER A 111 5.02 -17.72 -15.51
CA SER A 111 6.12 -17.95 -16.46
C SER A 111 6.22 -16.81 -17.45
#